data_AF-A0A4S2R728-F1
#
_entry.id   AF-A0A4S2R728-F1
#
_cell.length_a   1.000
_cell.length_b   1.000
_cell.length_c   1.000
_cell.angle_alpha   90.00
_cell.angle_beta   90.00
_cell.angle_gamma   90.00
#
_symmetry.space_group_name_H-M   'P 1'
#
loop_
_entity.id
_entity.type
_entity.pdbx_description
1 polymer ?
#
loop_
_entity_poly.entity_id
_entity_poly.type
_entity_poly.pdbx_seq_one_letter_code
_entity_poly.pdbx_strand_id
1 'polypeptide(L)'
;MPTTRRRTRIGILAAAMTAAAGAVVAPTAAQAAPAEETPTARQLLEKCDNGTDVCIFHPDGPPQLSMGPSHQVGHSAFNCTQDPQRSGVGWSDTTGETNSVGVSMSAEYGFGEVFKVTVEASYEHTWSNSHTESATTYIDVRPNEVGWVTRETQLQTVSGRYELHFPDRYYGHYYWYVPFTATGPVPDAPDTTTQHTRAMTGQEHADHCG
;
A
#
# COMPACT_ATOMS: atom_id res chain seq x y z
N MET A 1 41.84 -76.33 3.56
CA MET A 1 43.31 -76.24 3.34
C MET A 1 43.63 -77.19 2.20
N PRO A 2 44.32 -76.77 1.12
CA PRO A 2 45.51 -75.90 1.10
C PRO A 2 45.29 -74.60 0.29
N THR A 3 45.80 -73.41 0.65
CA THR A 3 47.19 -72.90 0.54
C THR A 3 47.76 -73.10 -0.87
N THR A 4 48.34 -72.14 -1.61
CA THR A 4 48.87 -70.80 -1.37
C THR A 4 49.32 -70.27 -2.75
N ARG A 5 49.32 -68.94 -2.93
CA ARG A 5 50.21 -68.06 -3.74
C ARG A 5 51.12 -68.72 -4.82
N ARG A 6 51.46 -68.10 -5.95
CA ARG A 6 51.96 -66.72 -6.12
C ARG A 6 52.22 -66.47 -7.63
N ARG A 7 52.14 -65.19 -7.98
CA ARG A 7 52.43 -64.52 -9.26
C ARG A 7 53.74 -64.95 -9.96
N THR A 8 53.72 -65.01 -11.29
CA THR A 8 54.85 -64.59 -12.14
C THR A 8 54.34 -63.92 -13.43
N ARG A 9 55.09 -62.90 -13.86
CA ARG A 9 54.81 -61.90 -14.88
C ARG A 9 55.02 -62.44 -16.31
N ILE A 10 54.43 -61.75 -17.29
CA ILE A 10 55.04 -61.17 -18.52
C ILE A 10 54.03 -61.20 -19.67
N GLY A 11 53.89 -60.07 -20.35
CA GLY A 11 53.19 -59.97 -21.64
C GLY A 11 52.72 -58.55 -21.94
N ILE A 12 53.64 -57.61 -22.13
CA ILE A 12 53.32 -56.32 -22.76
C ILE A 12 53.42 -56.52 -24.28
N LEU A 13 52.31 -56.28 -24.97
CA LEU A 13 52.28 -55.97 -26.40
C LEU A 13 51.48 -54.67 -26.57
N ALA A 14 52.22 -53.59 -26.85
CA ALA A 14 51.75 -52.38 -27.50
C ALA A 14 51.45 -52.71 -28.98
N ALA A 15 50.62 -52.05 -29.77
CA ALA A 15 49.81 -50.84 -29.67
C ALA A 15 48.80 -50.89 -30.84
N ALA A 16 47.69 -50.14 -30.74
CA ALA A 16 47.19 -49.31 -31.84
C ALA A 16 46.01 -48.48 -31.33
N MET A 17 46.24 -47.17 -31.21
CA MET A 17 45.20 -46.17 -30.94
C MET A 17 44.48 -45.83 -32.23
N THR A 18 43.15 -45.91 -32.22
CA THR A 18 42.28 -45.03 -33.01
C THR A 18 41.14 -44.61 -32.10
N ALA A 19 41.23 -43.37 -31.62
CA ALA A 19 40.21 -42.70 -30.82
C ALA A 19 39.04 -42.29 -31.72
N ALA A 20 37.86 -42.86 -31.47
CA ALA A 20 36.57 -42.27 -31.85
C ALA A 20 35.84 -41.97 -30.54
N ALA A 21 36.18 -40.83 -29.93
CA ALA A 21 35.44 -40.30 -28.80
C ALA A 21 34.08 -39.82 -29.31
N GLY A 22 33.00 -40.45 -28.82
CA GLY A 22 31.65 -39.95 -29.01
C GLY A 22 31.56 -38.53 -28.47
N ALA A 23 31.07 -37.60 -29.28
CA ALA A 23 30.68 -36.28 -28.83
C ALA A 23 29.48 -36.45 -27.88
N VAL A 24 29.77 -36.57 -26.59
CA VAL A 24 28.79 -36.33 -25.55
C VAL A 24 28.52 -34.83 -25.62
N VAL A 25 27.35 -34.45 -26.16
CA VAL A 25 26.83 -33.10 -26.02
C VAL A 25 26.55 -32.94 -24.52
N ALA A 26 27.55 -32.46 -23.78
CA ALA A 26 27.32 -31.97 -22.44
C ALA A 26 26.34 -30.79 -22.57
N PRO A 27 25.20 -30.78 -21.87
CA PRO A 27 24.44 -29.55 -21.76
C PRO A 27 25.39 -28.55 -21.09
N THR A 28 25.85 -27.55 -21.85
CA THR A 28 26.35 -26.33 -21.25
C THR A 28 25.21 -25.85 -20.38
N ALA A 29 25.37 -25.98 -19.06
CA ALA A 29 24.55 -25.26 -18.12
C ALA A 29 24.68 -23.79 -18.54
N ALA A 30 23.67 -23.29 -19.25
CA ALA A 30 23.46 -21.86 -19.35
C ALA A 30 23.43 -21.41 -17.90
N GLN A 31 24.48 -20.70 -17.49
CA GLN A 31 24.53 -20.06 -16.20
C GLN A 31 23.30 -19.15 -16.18
N ALA A 32 22.24 -19.59 -15.51
CA ALA A 32 21.22 -18.70 -15.06
C ALA A 32 21.97 -17.67 -14.23
N ALA A 33 22.13 -16.46 -14.76
CA ALA A 33 22.50 -15.33 -13.94
C ALA A 33 21.56 -15.35 -12.73
N PRO A 34 22.06 -15.15 -11.50
CA PRO A 34 21.17 -14.97 -10.37
C PRO A 34 20.16 -13.90 -10.78
N ALA A 35 18.86 -14.15 -10.58
CA ALA A 35 17.86 -13.11 -10.75
C ALA A 35 18.36 -11.91 -9.92
N GLU A 36 18.76 -10.82 -10.58
CA GLU A 36 19.18 -9.65 -9.85
C GLU A 36 17.98 -9.24 -8.98
N GLU A 37 18.16 -9.26 -7.67
CA GLU A 37 17.11 -8.88 -6.72
C GLU A 37 16.83 -7.39 -6.95
N THR A 38 15.86 -7.05 -7.80
CA THR A 38 15.48 -5.66 -8.02
C THR A 38 14.88 -5.09 -6.74
N PRO A 39 15.29 -3.89 -6.29
CA PRO A 39 14.73 -3.29 -5.09
C PRO A 39 13.24 -2.99 -5.30
N THR A 40 12.46 -3.15 -4.24
CA THR A 40 11.05 -2.73 -4.23
C THR A 40 10.92 -1.21 -4.32
N ALA A 41 9.77 -0.71 -4.79
CA ALA A 41 9.47 0.72 -4.81
C ALA A 41 9.70 1.38 -3.44
N ARG A 42 9.25 0.72 -2.36
CA ARG A 42 9.49 1.17 -0.99
C ARG A 42 10.99 1.28 -0.66
N GLN A 43 11.79 0.26 -0.96
CA GLN A 43 13.24 0.30 -0.69
C GLN A 43 13.97 1.39 -1.48
N LEU A 44 13.46 1.76 -2.66
CA LEU A 44 13.98 2.90 -3.43
C LEU A 44 13.58 4.22 -2.77
N LEU A 45 12.30 4.42 -2.44
CA LEU A 45 11.81 5.66 -1.83
C LEU A 45 12.37 5.88 -0.42
N GLU A 46 12.69 4.83 0.33
CA GLU A 46 13.42 4.91 1.61
C GLU A 46 14.83 5.52 1.48
N LYS A 47 15.39 5.58 0.26
CA LYS A 47 16.68 6.23 -0.02
C LYS A 47 16.57 7.70 -0.41
N CYS A 48 15.35 8.20 -0.57
CA CYS A 48 15.09 9.62 -0.79
C CYS A 48 15.65 10.44 0.39
N ASP A 49 16.51 11.42 0.09
CA ASP A 49 17.30 12.20 1.06
C ASP A 49 18.17 11.38 2.03
N ASN A 50 18.38 10.09 1.72
CA ASN A 50 19.17 9.14 2.51
C ASN A 50 19.94 8.17 1.61
N GLY A 51 20.82 8.72 0.77
CA GLY A 51 21.68 7.97 -0.15
C GLY A 51 21.51 8.32 -1.63
N THR A 52 20.62 9.27 -1.95
CA THR A 52 20.46 9.84 -3.29
C THR A 52 20.89 11.30 -3.32
N ASP A 53 21.49 11.74 -4.43
CA ASP A 53 21.80 13.15 -4.70
C ASP A 53 20.60 13.91 -5.26
N VAL A 54 19.67 13.18 -5.91
CA VAL A 54 18.40 13.71 -6.42
C VAL A 54 17.29 12.79 -5.94
N CYS A 55 16.27 13.37 -5.33
CA CYS A 55 14.98 12.74 -5.11
C CYS A 55 13.89 13.77 -5.40
N ILE A 56 13.23 13.65 -6.55
CA ILE A 56 12.20 14.59 -6.98
C ILE A 56 10.96 13.80 -7.36
N PHE A 57 9.80 14.27 -6.91
CA PHE A 57 8.52 13.76 -7.39
C PHE A 57 8.08 14.57 -8.61
N HIS A 58 7.69 13.88 -9.67
CA HIS A 58 7.14 14.49 -10.88
C HIS A 58 5.67 14.10 -11.00
N PRO A 59 4.73 15.01 -10.73
CA PRO A 59 3.31 14.70 -10.86
C PRO A 59 2.89 14.51 -12.34
N ASP A 60 1.97 13.57 -12.59
CA ASP A 60 1.46 13.28 -13.94
C ASP A 60 0.40 14.29 -14.41
N GLY A 61 -0.11 15.13 -13.50
CA GLY A 61 -1.19 16.08 -13.77
C GLY A 61 -1.80 16.65 -12.49
N PRO A 62 -2.88 17.43 -12.55
CA PRO A 62 -3.53 17.98 -11.36
C PRO A 62 -4.16 16.89 -10.47
N PRO A 63 -4.36 17.14 -9.16
CA PRO A 63 -5.04 16.21 -8.27
C PRO A 63 -6.45 15.86 -8.76
N GLN A 64 -6.85 14.60 -8.62
CA GLN A 64 -8.22 14.15 -8.87
C GLN A 64 -9.04 14.17 -7.57
N LEU A 65 -10.17 14.86 -7.58
CA LEU A 65 -11.08 14.94 -6.43
C LEU A 65 -12.14 13.84 -6.48
N SER A 66 -12.46 13.26 -5.32
CA SER A 66 -13.52 12.25 -5.15
C SER A 66 -14.09 12.28 -3.73
N MET A 67 -15.27 11.70 -3.53
CA MET A 67 -15.75 11.39 -2.18
C MET A 67 -15.24 10.01 -1.75
N GLY A 68 -14.81 9.89 -0.49
CA GLY A 68 -14.53 8.63 0.16
C GLY A 68 -15.79 7.78 0.38
N PRO A 69 -15.65 6.55 0.89
CA PRO A 69 -16.79 5.69 1.15
C PRO A 69 -17.68 6.24 2.27
N SER A 70 -19.00 6.18 2.05
CA SER A 70 -19.98 6.48 3.09
C SER A 70 -19.92 5.41 4.18
N HIS A 71 -19.74 5.84 5.43
CA HIS A 71 -19.69 4.93 6.55
C HIS A 71 -20.35 5.56 7.78
N GLN A 72 -20.86 4.71 8.68
CA GLN A 72 -21.53 5.19 9.90
C GLN A 72 -20.53 5.82 10.87
N VAL A 73 -20.90 6.97 11.40
CA VAL A 73 -20.17 7.68 12.45
C VAL A 73 -21.03 7.79 13.72
N GLY A 74 -20.40 7.64 14.88
CA GLY A 74 -21.10 7.60 16.16
C GLY A 74 -22.03 6.39 16.33
N HIS A 75 -22.83 6.43 17.39
CA HIS A 75 -23.78 5.36 17.71
C HIS A 75 -25.13 5.54 17.00
N SER A 76 -25.83 4.44 16.76
CA SER A 76 -27.23 4.48 16.34
C SER A 76 -28.14 4.94 17.48
N ALA A 77 -29.19 5.70 17.16
CA ALA A 77 -30.24 6.09 18.09
C ALA A 77 -31.49 5.23 17.88
N PHE A 78 -31.86 4.46 18.89
CA PHE A 78 -33.05 3.60 18.87
C PHE A 78 -34.22 4.29 19.57
N ASN A 79 -35.37 4.37 18.90
CA ASN A 79 -36.60 4.89 19.49
C ASN A 79 -37.56 3.76 19.83
N CYS A 80 -37.49 3.29 21.07
CA CYS A 80 -38.32 2.23 21.63
C CYS A 80 -39.71 2.72 22.10
N THR A 81 -40.06 3.97 21.81
CA THR A 81 -41.31 4.59 22.27
C THR A 81 -42.34 4.67 21.15
N GLN A 82 -43.57 5.02 21.50
CA GLN A 82 -44.66 5.25 20.55
C GLN A 82 -44.67 6.69 19.98
N ASP A 83 -43.76 7.55 20.44
CA ASP A 83 -43.67 8.96 20.05
C ASP A 83 -42.37 9.25 19.29
N PRO A 84 -42.36 10.18 18.31
CA PRO A 84 -41.12 10.61 17.68
C PRO A 84 -40.14 11.20 18.70
N GLN A 85 -38.85 10.90 18.55
CA GLN A 85 -37.79 11.43 19.41
C GLN A 85 -36.72 12.13 18.57
N ARG A 86 -36.24 13.27 19.07
CA ARG A 86 -35.03 13.91 18.56
C ARG A 86 -33.84 13.45 19.39
N SER A 87 -32.90 12.76 18.75
CA SER A 87 -31.69 12.22 19.38
C SER A 87 -30.46 12.97 18.88
N GLY A 88 -29.55 13.33 19.79
CA GLY A 88 -28.24 13.86 19.44
C GLY A 88 -27.21 12.73 19.33
N VAL A 89 -26.63 12.56 18.14
CA VAL A 89 -25.55 11.60 17.89
C VAL A 89 -24.22 12.34 17.88
N GLY A 90 -23.46 12.22 18.96
CA GLY A 90 -22.08 12.69 19.01
C GLY A 90 -21.15 11.74 18.27
N TRP A 91 -20.25 12.28 17.45
CA TRP A 91 -19.30 11.49 16.66
C TRP A 91 -17.97 12.22 16.47
N SER A 92 -16.94 11.43 16.22
CA SER A 92 -15.60 11.85 15.82
C SER A 92 -15.09 10.84 14.80
N ASP A 93 -14.60 11.31 13.67
CA ASP A 93 -14.12 10.47 12.58
C ASP A 93 -12.80 10.99 12.03
N THR A 94 -11.88 10.08 11.68
CA THR A 94 -10.55 10.42 11.17
C THR A 94 -10.28 9.70 9.86
N THR A 95 -10.11 10.48 8.80
CA THR A 95 -9.74 9.99 7.47
C THR A 95 -8.24 10.17 7.28
N GLY A 96 -7.52 9.07 7.10
CA GLY A 96 -6.08 9.06 6.81
C GLY A 96 -5.78 9.01 5.31
N GLU A 97 -4.52 9.27 4.97
CA GLU A 97 -3.99 9.05 3.64
C GLU A 97 -3.67 7.58 3.38
N THR A 98 -3.58 7.23 2.10
CA THR A 98 -3.08 5.95 1.60
C THR A 98 -2.16 6.20 0.41
N ASN A 99 -1.27 5.25 0.11
CA ASN A 99 -0.42 5.33 -1.08
C ASN A 99 -0.03 3.95 -1.60
N SER A 100 0.56 3.96 -2.79
CA SER A 100 1.00 2.77 -3.52
C SER A 100 2.10 1.93 -2.86
N VAL A 101 2.80 2.44 -1.83
CA VAL A 101 3.85 1.69 -1.11
C VAL A 101 3.41 1.16 0.26
N GLY A 102 2.19 1.47 0.69
CA GLY A 102 1.57 0.89 1.89
C GLY A 102 2.17 1.34 3.22
N VAL A 103 2.92 2.46 3.24
CA VAL A 103 3.47 3.06 4.46
C VAL A 103 2.96 4.49 4.61
N SER A 104 2.82 5.00 5.84
CA SER A 104 2.40 6.39 6.04
C SER A 104 3.52 7.36 5.63
N MET A 105 3.15 8.47 4.98
CA MET A 105 4.06 9.57 4.61
C MET A 105 4.25 10.57 5.77
N SER A 106 3.60 10.32 6.90
CA SER A 106 3.88 10.99 8.17
C SER A 106 4.94 10.27 9.01
N ALA A 107 5.18 8.98 8.75
CA ALA A 107 6.32 8.26 9.32
C ALA A 107 7.62 8.76 8.66
N GLU A 108 8.72 8.76 9.42
CA GLU A 108 10.04 9.39 9.18
C GLU A 108 10.79 8.98 7.88
N TYR A 109 10.11 8.93 6.74
CA TYR A 109 10.66 8.59 5.44
C TYR A 109 10.74 9.87 4.60
N GLY A 110 11.96 10.29 4.23
CA GLY A 110 12.23 11.56 3.53
C GLY A 110 11.39 11.80 2.27
N PHE A 111 10.96 10.73 1.58
CA PHE A 111 10.10 10.86 0.40
C PHE A 111 8.74 11.52 0.68
N GLY A 112 8.21 11.39 1.90
CA GLY A 112 6.93 12.01 2.29
C GLY A 112 7.02 13.54 2.39
N GLU A 113 8.17 14.06 2.83
CA GLU A 113 8.44 15.51 2.86
C GLU A 113 8.62 16.05 1.43
N VAL A 114 9.44 15.38 0.63
CA VAL A 114 9.62 15.72 -0.80
C VAL A 114 8.28 15.75 -1.53
N PHE A 115 7.39 14.79 -1.26
CA PHE A 115 6.04 14.78 -1.83
C PHE A 115 5.25 16.03 -1.46
N LYS A 116 5.15 16.35 -0.17
CA LYS A 116 4.37 17.49 0.34
C LYS A 116 4.85 18.79 -0.27
N VAL A 117 6.16 19.02 -0.25
CA VAL A 117 6.79 20.22 -0.84
C VAL A 117 6.52 20.29 -2.34
N THR A 118 6.62 19.17 -3.05
CA THR A 118 6.34 19.13 -4.50
C THR A 118 4.87 19.45 -4.79
N VAL A 119 3.93 18.86 -4.06
CA VAL A 119 2.49 19.11 -4.23
C VAL A 119 2.17 20.58 -3.94
N GLU A 120 2.69 21.13 -2.86
CA GLU A 120 2.53 22.55 -2.50
C GLU A 120 3.10 23.47 -3.59
N ALA A 121 4.31 23.19 -4.07
CA ALA A 121 4.94 23.97 -5.13
C ALA A 121 4.22 23.84 -6.48
N SER A 122 3.64 22.67 -6.79
CA SER A 122 3.01 22.40 -8.09
C SER A 122 1.57 22.91 -8.20
N TYR A 123 0.84 22.96 -7.08
CA TYR A 123 -0.59 23.26 -7.09
C TYR A 123 -1.00 24.37 -6.13
N GLU A 124 -0.06 24.99 -5.41
CA GLU A 124 -0.36 26.03 -4.40
C GLU A 124 -1.32 25.56 -3.30
N HIS A 125 -1.36 24.24 -3.05
CA HIS A 125 -2.22 23.59 -2.08
C HIS A 125 -1.42 22.69 -1.16
N THR A 126 -1.74 22.71 0.14
CA THR A 126 -1.10 21.84 1.12
C THR A 126 -1.64 20.42 1.03
N TRP A 127 -0.76 19.45 1.29
CA TRP A 127 -1.16 18.05 1.44
C TRP A 127 -1.43 17.72 2.91
N SER A 128 -2.56 17.06 3.20
CA SER A 128 -2.85 16.54 4.52
C SER A 128 -2.77 15.02 4.57
N ASN A 129 -2.06 14.48 5.57
CA ASN A 129 -1.98 13.03 5.80
C ASN A 129 -3.22 12.51 6.53
N SER A 130 -3.96 13.38 7.21
CA SER A 130 -5.11 12.99 8.02
C SER A 130 -6.03 14.17 8.29
N HIS A 131 -7.33 13.91 8.34
CA HIS A 131 -8.33 14.90 8.71
C HIS A 131 -9.27 14.29 9.75
N THR A 132 -9.39 14.93 10.90
CA THR A 132 -10.30 14.54 11.97
C THR A 132 -11.41 15.58 12.07
N GLU A 133 -12.66 15.13 11.99
CA GLU A 133 -13.83 15.96 12.23
C GLU A 133 -14.62 15.41 13.42
N SER A 134 -15.29 16.30 14.15
CA SER A 134 -16.13 15.91 15.28
C SER A 134 -17.32 16.84 15.39
N ALA A 135 -18.50 16.26 15.57
CA ALA A 135 -19.73 17.03 15.69
C ALA A 135 -20.78 16.27 16.53
N THR A 136 -21.89 16.94 16.79
CA THR A 136 -23.13 16.30 17.22
C THR A 136 -24.20 16.56 16.19
N THR A 137 -24.72 15.50 15.59
CA THR A 137 -25.80 15.57 14.60
C THR A 137 -27.10 15.17 15.27
N TYR A 138 -28.12 16.04 15.17
CA TYR A 138 -29.45 15.72 15.68
C TYR A 138 -30.26 15.02 14.60
N ILE A 139 -30.84 13.88 14.94
CA ILE A 139 -31.69 13.06 14.08
C ILE A 139 -33.08 12.92 14.69
N ASP A 140 -34.11 13.03 13.85
CA ASP A 140 -35.50 12.78 14.24
C ASP A 140 -35.85 11.32 13.94
N VAL A 141 -35.99 10.50 14.98
CA VAL A 141 -36.24 9.06 14.90
C VAL A 141 -37.70 8.78 15.23
N ARG A 142 -38.44 8.20 14.28
CA ARG A 142 -39.86 7.89 14.45
C ARG A 142 -40.06 6.71 15.42
N PRO A 143 -41.30 6.49 15.92
CA PRO A 143 -41.61 5.35 16.78
C PRO A 143 -41.16 4.02 16.18
N ASN A 144 -40.49 3.20 16.98
CA ASN A 144 -39.98 1.87 16.60
C ASN A 144 -38.95 1.89 15.45
N GLU A 145 -38.28 3.03 15.23
CA GLU A 145 -37.19 3.16 14.26
C GLU A 145 -35.82 3.26 14.94
N VAL A 146 -34.79 2.96 14.16
CA VAL A 146 -33.39 3.27 14.44
C VAL A 146 -32.92 4.34 13.47
N GLY A 147 -32.19 5.32 13.98
CA GLY A 147 -31.51 6.33 13.17
C GLY A 147 -29.99 6.31 13.37
N TRP A 148 -29.25 6.71 12.34
CA TRP A 148 -27.79 6.78 12.37
C TRP A 148 -27.30 7.88 11.44
N VAL A 149 -26.02 8.21 11.56
CA VAL A 149 -25.36 9.24 10.77
C VAL A 149 -24.27 8.58 9.96
N THR A 150 -24.17 8.89 8.67
CA THR A 150 -23.02 8.53 7.84
C THR A 150 -22.23 9.75 7.41
N ARG A 151 -20.93 9.56 7.19
CA ARG A 151 -20.01 10.59 6.71
C ARG A 151 -19.24 10.11 5.47
N GLU A 152 -19.00 11.04 4.56
CA GLU A 152 -18.10 10.90 3.42
C GLU A 152 -17.12 12.07 3.43
N THR A 153 -15.82 11.77 3.37
CA THR A 153 -14.76 12.79 3.30
C THR A 153 -14.39 13.09 1.87
N GLN A 154 -14.16 14.37 1.54
CA GLN A 154 -13.58 14.70 0.24
C GLN A 154 -12.08 14.33 0.21
N LEU A 155 -11.69 13.56 -0.81
CA LEU A 155 -10.34 13.07 -1.02
C LEU A 155 -9.74 13.67 -2.29
N GLN A 156 -8.42 13.87 -2.26
CA GLN A 156 -7.59 14.16 -3.42
C GLN A 156 -6.66 12.98 -3.70
N THR A 157 -6.53 12.62 -4.97
CA THR A 157 -5.55 11.64 -5.44
C THR A 157 -4.53 12.33 -6.33
N VAL A 158 -3.25 12.11 -6.06
CA VAL A 158 -2.13 12.60 -6.86
C VAL A 158 -1.32 11.39 -7.34
N SER A 159 -1.08 11.34 -8.65
CA SER A 159 -0.24 10.32 -9.28
C SER A 159 0.95 10.98 -9.94
N GLY A 160 2.05 10.24 -10.02
CA GLY A 160 3.29 10.70 -10.60
C GLY A 160 4.39 9.67 -10.47
N ARG A 161 5.62 10.15 -10.50
CA ARG A 161 6.80 9.30 -10.46
C ARG A 161 7.95 10.00 -9.76
N TYR A 162 8.62 9.28 -8.87
CA TYR A 162 9.89 9.74 -8.33
C TYR A 162 11.02 9.49 -9.32
N GLU A 163 11.92 10.46 -9.41
CA GLU A 163 13.24 10.33 -10.03
C GLU A 163 14.29 10.34 -8.93
N LEU A 164 15.08 9.27 -8.86
CA LEU A 164 16.14 9.09 -7.87
C LEU A 164 17.48 8.94 -8.56
N HIS A 165 18.46 9.75 -8.17
CA HIS A 165 19.84 9.64 -8.64
C HIS A 165 20.73 9.25 -7.46
N PHE A 166 21.49 8.16 -7.62
CA PHE A 166 22.45 7.71 -6.64
C PHE A 166 23.88 8.11 -7.07
N PRO A 167 24.75 8.52 -6.13
CA PRO A 167 26.16 8.80 -6.43
C PRO A 167 26.92 7.53 -6.85
N ASP A 168 26.56 6.39 -6.25
CA ASP A 168 27.07 5.06 -6.54
C ASP A 168 25.94 4.15 -7.04
N ARG A 169 26.28 3.08 -7.77
CA ARG A 169 25.26 2.14 -8.28
C ARG A 169 24.51 1.48 -7.13
N TYR A 170 23.20 1.73 -7.05
CA TYR A 170 22.28 1.00 -6.18
C TYR A 170 21.59 -0.10 -7.00
N TYR A 171 21.85 -1.36 -6.63
CA TYR A 171 21.41 -2.53 -7.41
C TYR A 171 21.77 -2.42 -8.90
N GLY A 172 23.01 -1.99 -9.20
CA GLY A 172 23.53 -1.92 -10.57
C GLY A 172 23.17 -0.65 -11.35
N HIS A 173 22.25 0.20 -10.85
CA HIS A 173 21.74 1.39 -11.52
C HIS A 173 22.08 2.68 -10.76
N TYR A 174 22.35 3.75 -11.50
CA TYR A 174 22.49 5.10 -10.94
C TYR A 174 21.16 5.85 -10.86
N TYR A 175 20.24 5.56 -11.79
CA TYR A 175 18.99 6.27 -11.95
C TYR A 175 17.81 5.32 -11.78
N TRP A 176 16.85 5.72 -10.95
CA TRP A 176 15.62 4.97 -10.71
C TRP A 176 14.41 5.86 -10.91
N TYR A 177 13.37 5.28 -11.50
CA TYR A 177 12.09 5.94 -11.72
C TYR A 177 10.98 5.10 -11.09
N VAL A 178 10.31 5.63 -10.07
CA VAL A 178 9.37 4.88 -9.24
C VAL A 178 7.97 5.49 -9.36
N PRO A 179 7.02 4.80 -10.03
CA PRO A 179 5.62 5.24 -10.05
C PRO A 179 5.08 5.33 -8.63
N PHE A 180 4.32 6.39 -8.35
CA PHE A 180 3.76 6.62 -7.03
C PHE A 180 2.41 7.31 -7.14
N THR A 181 1.45 6.79 -6.38
CA THR A 181 0.13 7.39 -6.19
C THR A 181 -0.13 7.51 -4.69
N ALA A 182 -0.67 8.65 -4.28
CA ALA A 182 -1.18 8.88 -2.94
C ALA A 182 -2.60 9.47 -2.99
N THR A 183 -3.42 9.08 -2.03
CA THR A 183 -4.76 9.61 -1.81
C THR A 183 -4.84 10.11 -0.37
N GLY A 184 -5.25 11.35 -0.16
CA GLY A 184 -5.37 11.96 1.16
C GLY A 184 -6.61 12.86 1.25
N PRO A 185 -7.04 13.23 2.47
CA PRO A 185 -8.11 14.19 2.65
C PRO A 185 -7.74 15.55 2.06
N VAL A 186 -8.73 16.25 1.51
CA VAL A 186 -8.57 17.65 1.08
C VAL A 186 -8.66 18.54 2.32
N PRO A 187 -7.65 19.38 2.63
CA PRO A 187 -7.75 20.34 3.72
C PRO A 187 -8.95 21.27 3.56
N ASP A 188 -9.66 21.52 4.65
CA ASP A 188 -10.78 22.48 4.72
C ASP A 188 -11.92 22.26 3.70
N ALA A 189 -12.02 21.05 3.14
CA ALA A 189 -13.09 20.70 2.21
C ALA A 189 -14.42 20.44 2.94
N PRO A 190 -15.56 20.69 2.28
CA PRO A 190 -16.85 20.32 2.84
C PRO A 190 -17.01 18.80 2.87
N ASP A 191 -17.27 18.26 4.06
CA ASP A 191 -17.64 16.87 4.24
C ASP A 191 -19.15 16.66 4.05
N THR A 192 -19.53 15.47 3.59
CA THR A 192 -20.94 15.11 3.46
C THR A 192 -21.38 14.28 4.65
N THR A 193 -22.29 14.82 5.45
CA THR A 193 -22.94 14.11 6.56
C THR A 193 -24.40 13.83 6.20
N THR A 194 -24.82 12.57 6.27
CA THR A 194 -26.19 12.15 5.95
C THR A 194 -26.85 11.50 7.17
N GLN A 195 -28.09 11.88 7.43
CA GLN A 195 -28.92 11.28 8.47
C GLN A 195 -29.80 10.20 7.85
N HIS A 196 -29.88 9.05 8.52
CA HIS A 196 -30.67 7.92 8.06
C HIS A 196 -31.60 7.46 9.16
N THR A 197 -32.77 6.95 8.77
CA THR A 197 -33.68 6.22 9.66
C THR A 197 -34.28 5.02 8.95
N ARG A 198 -34.59 3.97 9.71
CA ARG A 198 -35.40 2.83 9.24
C ARG A 198 -36.13 2.18 10.41
N ALA A 199 -37.17 1.40 10.10
CA ALA A 199 -37.77 0.50 11.08
C ALA A 199 -36.72 -0.42 11.71
N MET A 200 -36.82 -0.60 13.03
CA MET A 200 -36.02 -1.60 13.73
C MET A 200 -36.39 -3.00 13.26
N THR A 201 -35.38 -3.86 13.17
CA THR A 201 -35.60 -5.30 13.04
C THR A 201 -36.14 -5.87 14.35
N GLY A 202 -36.77 -7.06 14.30
CA GLY A 202 -37.24 -7.73 15.53
C GLY A 202 -36.10 -8.02 16.52
N GLN A 203 -34.90 -8.30 16.02
CA GLN A 203 -33.70 -8.51 16.84
C GLN A 203 -33.28 -7.21 17.53
N GLU A 204 -33.18 -6.09 16.80
CA GLU A 204 -32.86 -4.80 17.40
C GLU A 204 -33.90 -4.37 18.45
N HIS A 205 -35.17 -4.66 18.20
CA HIS A 205 -36.22 -4.39 19.18
C HIS A 205 -36.03 -5.23 20.45
N ALA A 206 -35.68 -6.51 20.32
CA ALA A 206 -35.40 -7.37 21.48
C ALA A 206 -34.14 -6.93 22.24
N ASP A 207 -33.09 -6.50 21.53
CA ASP A 207 -31.80 -6.14 22.12
C ASP A 207 -31.81 -4.75 22.79
N HIS A 208 -32.64 -3.83 22.30
CA HIS A 208 -32.57 -2.42 22.71
C HIS A 208 -33.84 -1.89 23.40
N CYS A 209 -35.00 -2.55 23.27
CA CYS A 209 -36.27 -1.98 23.71
C CYS A 209 -36.97 -2.67 24.89
N GLY A 210 -36.47 -3.85 25.33
CA GLY A 210 -37.00 -4.58 26.49
C GLY A 210 -38.24 -5.41 26.19
#